data_AF-A0A5B7VS47-F1
#
_entry.id   AF-A0A5B7VS47-F1
#
_cell.length_a   1.000
_cell.length_b   1.000
_cell.length_c   1.000
_cell.angle_alpha   90.00
_cell.angle_beta   90.00
_cell.angle_gamma   90.00
#
_symmetry.space_group_name_H-M   'P 1'
#
loop_
_entity.id
_entity.type
_entity.pdbx_description
1 polymer ?
#
loop_
_entity_poly.entity_id
_entity_poly.type
_entity_poly.pdbx_seq_one_letter_code
_entity_poly.pdbx_strand_id
1 'polypeptide(L)'
;MSQQYNPEGWYYVIEPEGNRTGELRAGVYFEGENEIGRMEGGIFTYDMQPHGGKGHIEGLTLVRTDPQPETRFTLMPQENQSR
;
A
#
# COMPACT_ATOMS: atom_id res chain seq x y z
N MET A 1 7.49 18.61 -8.59
CA MET A 1 8.30 17.58 -7.93
C MET A 1 7.47 16.31 -7.90
N SER A 2 7.90 15.23 -8.54
CA SER A 2 7.21 13.94 -8.46
C SER A 2 7.43 13.38 -7.06
N GLN A 3 6.36 13.23 -6.27
CA GLN A 3 6.48 12.54 -5.00
C GLN A 3 6.75 11.06 -5.28
N GLN A 4 7.77 10.52 -4.63
CA GLN A 4 8.22 9.14 -4.79
C GLN A 4 7.97 8.36 -3.50
N TYR A 5 7.64 7.08 -3.64
CA TYR A 5 7.51 6.17 -2.50
C TYR A 5 8.81 6.09 -1.69
N ASN A 6 8.68 6.28 -0.38
CA ASN A 6 9.71 6.04 0.62
C ASN A 6 9.38 4.73 1.35
N PRO A 7 10.20 3.67 1.24
CA PRO A 7 9.98 2.41 1.94
C PRO A 7 9.87 2.53 3.46
N GLU A 8 10.48 3.56 4.07
CA GLU A 8 10.41 3.81 5.52
C GLU A 8 9.24 4.74 5.90
N GLY A 9 8.50 5.23 4.91
CA GLY A 9 7.38 6.16 5.08
C GLY A 9 6.11 5.51 5.60
N TRP A 10 5.18 6.36 6.01
CA TRP A 10 3.84 5.98 6.46
C TRP A 10 2.81 6.56 5.51
N TYR A 11 1.90 5.72 5.03
CA TYR A 11 0.93 6.08 4.00
C TYR A 11 -0.46 5.59 4.38
N TYR A 12 -1.48 6.39 4.11
CA TYR A 12 -2.83 5.86 3.96
C TYR A 12 -2.96 5.22 2.58
N VAL A 13 -3.56 4.03 2.53
CA VAL A 13 -3.89 3.34 1.28
C VAL A 13 -5.35 3.65 0.96
N ILE A 14 -5.55 4.42 -0.10
CA ILE A 14 -6.87 4.93 -0.51
C ILE A 14 -7.30 4.18 -1.77
N GLU A 15 -8.49 3.59 -1.74
CA GLU A 15 -9.09 2.91 -2.89
C GLU A 15 -9.56 3.91 -3.97
N PRO A 16 -9.80 3.46 -5.22
CA PRO A 16 -10.28 4.34 -6.30
C PRO A 16 -11.52 5.16 -5.94
N GLU A 17 -12.38 4.62 -5.09
CA GLU A 17 -13.61 5.25 -4.60
C GLU A 17 -13.35 6.36 -3.56
N GLY A 18 -12.10 6.51 -3.12
CA GLY A 18 -11.66 7.55 -2.20
C GLY A 18 -11.70 7.17 -0.72
N ASN A 19 -12.14 5.94 -0.38
CA ASN A 19 -12.12 5.51 1.01
C ASN A 19 -10.74 4.99 1.40
N ARG A 20 -10.42 5.14 2.68
CA ARG A 20 -9.23 4.52 3.24
C ARG A 20 -9.52 3.04 3.52
N THR A 21 -8.76 2.16 2.87
CA THR A 21 -8.86 0.71 3.10
C THR A 21 -7.80 0.21 4.09
N GLY A 22 -6.63 0.85 4.11
CA GLY A 22 -5.53 0.42 4.98
C GLY A 22 -4.44 1.45 5.17
N GLU A 23 -3.32 1.00 5.72
CA GLU A 23 -2.12 1.79 5.93
C GLU A 23 -0.88 1.00 5.49
N LEU A 24 0.09 1.70 4.91
CA LEU A 24 1.42 1.16 4.67
C LEU A 24 2.38 1.82 5.66
N ARG A 25 2.94 1.07 6.60
CA ARG A 25 3.85 1.55 7.64
C ARG A 25 5.20 0.90 7.45
N ALA A 26 6.21 1.68 7.05
CA ALA A 26 7.57 1.17 6.78
C ALA A 26 7.57 -0.09 5.88
N GLY A 27 6.78 -0.03 4.79
CA GLY A 27 6.65 -1.13 3.83
C GLY A 27 5.69 -2.25 4.23
N VAL A 28 5.14 -2.28 5.43
CA VAL A 28 4.16 -3.30 5.86
C VAL A 28 2.74 -2.76 5.69
N TYR A 29 1.87 -3.54 5.05
CA TYR A 29 0.47 -3.19 4.80
C TYR A 29 -0.44 -3.74 5.90
N PHE A 30 -1.26 -2.86 6.45
CA PHE A 30 -2.20 -3.13 7.53
C PHE A 30 -3.63 -2.75 7.13
N GLU A 31 -4.59 -3.62 7.49
CA GLU A 31 -6.02 -3.30 7.53
C GLU A 31 -6.47 -3.33 8.99
N GLY A 32 -6.70 -2.16 9.56
CA GLY A 32 -6.88 -2.01 11.00
C GLY A 32 -5.60 -2.37 11.77
N GLU A 33 -5.69 -3.39 12.64
CA GLU A 33 -4.56 -3.89 13.44
C GLU A 33 -3.88 -5.13 12.82
N ASN A 34 -4.45 -5.68 11.76
CA ASN A 34 -3.93 -6.90 11.14
C ASN A 34 -2.83 -6.57 10.13
N GLU A 35 -1.73 -7.31 10.20
CA GLU A 35 -0.72 -7.33 9.14
C GLU A 35 -1.23 -8.20 7.99
N ILE A 36 -1.33 -7.61 6.81
CA ILE A 36 -1.99 -8.23 5.66
C ILE A 36 -0.99 -8.54 4.55
N GLY A 37 0.07 -7.76 4.42
CA GLY A 37 1.06 -7.91 3.37
C GLY A 37 2.25 -6.97 3.53
N ARG A 38 3.16 -7.01 2.56
CA ARG A 38 4.42 -6.27 2.62
C ARG A 38 4.88 -5.79 1.25
N MET A 39 5.73 -4.77 1.28
CA MET A 39 6.40 -4.15 0.15
C MET A 39 7.90 -4.46 0.22
N GLU A 40 8.41 -5.22 -0.74
CA GLU A 40 9.83 -5.56 -0.84
C GLU A 40 10.35 -5.19 -2.23
N GLY A 41 11.34 -4.30 -2.31
CA GLY A 41 11.94 -3.91 -3.59
C GLY A 41 10.96 -3.28 -4.61
N GLY A 42 9.86 -2.68 -4.14
CA GLY A 42 8.80 -2.12 -4.99
C GLY A 42 7.75 -3.14 -5.45
N ILE A 43 7.85 -4.40 -5.00
CA ILE A 43 6.86 -5.45 -5.21
C ILE A 43 6.01 -5.59 -3.95
N PHE A 44 4.70 -5.60 -4.13
CA PHE A 44 3.73 -5.83 -3.08
C PHE A 44 3.29 -7.29 -3.06
N THR A 45 3.24 -7.89 -1.88
CA THR A 45 2.69 -9.23 -1.64
C THR A 45 1.64 -9.18 -0.55
N TYR A 46 0.46 -9.73 -0.82
CA TYR A 46 -0.57 -10.00 0.19
C TYR A 46 -0.31 -11.38 0.80
N ASP A 47 -0.06 -11.43 2.10
CA ASP A 47 0.37 -12.63 2.80
C ASP A 47 -0.81 -13.47 3.36
N MET A 48 -2.04 -12.92 3.39
CA MET A 48 -3.22 -13.66 3.85
C MET A 48 -3.80 -14.60 2.77
N GLN A 49 -3.74 -15.92 2.98
CA GLN A 49 -4.52 -16.91 2.21
C GLN A 49 -5.99 -16.88 2.65
N PRO A 50 -7.00 -17.02 1.75
CA PRO A 50 -6.92 -17.43 0.34
C PRO A 50 -6.92 -16.26 -0.67
N HIS A 51 -6.88 -15.01 -0.20
CA HIS A 51 -6.90 -13.80 -1.03
C HIS A 51 -5.51 -13.22 -1.29
N GLY A 52 -4.48 -14.07 -1.16
CA GLY A 52 -3.09 -13.72 -1.43
C GLY A 52 -2.96 -13.17 -2.84
N GLY A 53 -2.26 -12.05 -2.99
CA GLY A 53 -2.24 -11.26 -4.21
C GLY A 53 -0.88 -10.62 -4.41
N LYS A 54 -0.62 -10.15 -5.63
CA LYS A 54 0.63 -9.47 -6.00
C LYS A 54 0.35 -8.09 -6.53
N GLY A 55 1.36 -7.24 -6.45
CA GLY A 55 1.32 -5.89 -6.97
C GLY A 55 2.69 -5.25 -7.04
N HIS A 56 2.71 -3.98 -7.40
CA HIS A 56 3.92 -3.16 -7.45
C HIS A 56 3.60 -1.70 -7.17
N ILE A 57 4.62 -0.89 -6.94
CA ILE A 57 4.48 0.57 -6.75
C ILE A 57 4.96 1.35 -7.97
N GLU A 58 4.16 2.35 -8.35
CA GLU A 58 4.47 3.36 -9.37
C GLU A 58 4.34 4.76 -8.73
N GLY A 59 5.47 5.38 -8.34
CA GLY A 59 5.42 6.69 -7.66
C GLY A 59 4.76 6.59 -6.28
N LEU A 60 3.55 7.14 -6.13
CA LEU A 60 2.69 7.01 -4.94
C LEU A 60 1.41 6.21 -5.25
N THR A 61 1.47 5.31 -6.23
CA THR A 61 0.36 4.43 -6.58
C THR A 61 0.75 2.99 -6.30
N LEU A 62 -0.04 2.30 -5.49
CA LEU A 62 0.06 0.85 -5.30
C LEU A 62 -0.86 0.17 -6.32
N VAL A 63 -0.29 -0.64 -7.20
CA VAL A 63 -1.00 -1.37 -8.23
C VAL A 63 -1.10 -2.84 -7.79
N ARG A 64 -2.29 -3.29 -7.42
CA ARG A 64 -2.55 -4.71 -7.14
C ARG A 64 -2.98 -5.39 -8.43
N THR A 65 -2.18 -6.33 -8.93
CA THR A 65 -2.38 -7.03 -10.20
C THR A 65 -3.02 -8.41 -10.03
N ASP A 66 -3.02 -8.94 -8.81
CA ASP A 66 -3.65 -10.22 -8.47
C ASP A 66 -4.37 -10.13 -7.10
N PRO A 67 -5.57 -10.70 -6.95
CA PRO A 67 -6.39 -11.30 -8.02
C PRO A 67 -6.90 -10.23 -9.01
N GLN A 68 -7.21 -10.64 -10.24
CA GLN A 68 -7.81 -9.73 -11.23
C GLN A 68 -9.25 -9.33 -10.85
N PRO A 69 -9.71 -8.13 -11.25
CA PRO A 69 -9.02 -7.13 -12.08
C PRO A 69 -7.98 -6.30 -11.32
N GLU A 70 -7.08 -5.65 -12.07
CA GLU A 70 -6.10 -4.72 -11.50
C GLU A 70 -6.81 -3.62 -10.70
N THR A 71 -6.33 -3.37 -9.48
CA THR A 71 -6.81 -2.26 -8.63
C THR A 71 -5.66 -1.29 -8.37
N ARG A 72 -5.90 0.02 -8.54
CA ARG A 72 -4.90 1.07 -8.30
C ARG A 72 -5.28 1.88 -7.07
N PHE A 73 -4.45 1.79 -6.04
CA PHE A 73 -4.62 2.52 -4.79
C PHE A 73 -3.71 3.75 -4.77
N THR A 74 -4.20 4.84 -4.20
CA THR A 74 -3.39 6.03 -3.95
C THR A 74 -2.74 5.92 -2.57
N LEU A 75 -1.42 6.12 -2.51
CA LEU A 75 -0.67 6.24 -1.27
C LEU A 75 -0.61 7.72 -0.87
N MET A 76 -1.33 8.09 0.18
CA MET A 76 -1.26 9.44 0.73
C MET A 76 -0.23 9.46 1.87
N PRO A 77 0.90 10.18 1.72
CA PRO A 77 1.89 10.29 2.79
C PRO A 77 1.24 10.88 4.03
N GLN A 78 1.49 10.26 5.17
CA GLN A 78 1.21 10.87 6.46
C GLN A 78 2.38 11.82 6.73
N GLU A 79 2.12 13.13 6.75
CA GLU A 79 3.14 14.06 7.23
C GLU A 79 3.51 13.65 8.66
N ASN A 80 4.80 13.42 8.87
CA ASN A 80 5.44 13.04 10.12
C ASN A 80 4.57 13.39 11.33
N GLN A 81 4.06 12.39 12.05
CA GLN A 81 3.54 12.59 13.41
C GLN A 81 4.72 13.03 14.28
N SER A 82 5.05 14.32 14.16
CA SER A 82 6.05 14.99 14.96
C SER A 82 5.45 15.14 16.34
N ARG A 83 5.69 14.17 17.23
CA ARG A 83 5.57 14.35 18.67
C ARG A 83 6.68 13.60 19.39
#